data_AF-Q17ZZ8-F1
#
_entry.id   AF-Q17ZZ8-F1
#
_cell.length_a   1.000
_cell.length_b   1.000
_cell.length_c   1.000
_cell.angle_alpha   90.00
_cell.angle_beta   90.00
_cell.angle_gamma   90.00
#
_symmetry.space_group_name_H-M   'P 1'
#
loop_
_entity.id
_entity.type
_entity.pdbx_description
1 polymer ?
#
loop_
_entity_poly.entity_id
_entity_poly.type
_entity_poly.pdbx_seq_one_letter_code
_entity_poly.pdbx_strand_id
1 'polypeptide(L)'
;MNNKVKVAVLDTGIDKEHDYLKDNLVGGIAFECMHDYIFISDKFDDEDGHGTACASIIKKEYEDVELFVIKILRKDGITNIKVLEEALRYLLDTNIRLINLSLSVIGVESVKGLFEVCYELFRKGKIIVCSLANDFDLSYPAMFNNVIGVRGFTLDGDDSFWYNKKYDVQCVMDSNSYISCDINNSYRLPPKCNSYLSAKLTGKIAKILSEKPGITISDLNDKLESLATRNHWDSCDFDECSRIVNFKLDLYDKENALFMKVADVVRDCLDIEENNEKLFKGSLFNKEIGLVYDNCFNLLKKLEHRFDIKFNYMDISKYDLVSIYTLTELVERYKNL
;
A
#
# COMPACT_ATOMS: atom_id res chain seq x y z
N MET A 1 15.00 0.63 -22.56
CA MET A 1 14.76 -0.67 -21.91
C MET A 1 14.68 -0.40 -20.43
N ASN A 2 13.56 -0.73 -19.80
CA ASN A 2 13.40 -0.56 -18.36
C ASN A 2 14.21 -1.64 -17.64
N ASN A 3 15.01 -1.24 -16.65
CA ASN A 3 15.84 -2.17 -15.90
C ASN A 3 15.01 -2.81 -14.78
N LYS A 4 15.13 -4.11 -14.59
CA LYS A 4 14.54 -4.78 -13.43
C LYS A 4 15.13 -4.24 -12.14
N VAL A 5 14.28 -3.99 -11.13
CA VAL A 5 14.73 -3.50 -9.82
C VAL A 5 14.32 -4.49 -8.74
N LYS A 6 15.33 -5.01 -8.03
CA LYS A 6 15.10 -5.94 -6.93
C LYS A 6 14.77 -5.22 -5.63
N VAL A 7 13.67 -5.64 -4.99
CA VAL A 7 13.13 -5.07 -3.76
C VAL A 7 13.02 -6.14 -2.70
N ALA A 8 13.58 -5.91 -1.52
CA ALA A 8 13.34 -6.73 -0.34
C ALA A 8 12.08 -6.25 0.36
N VAL A 9 11.10 -7.14 0.56
CA VAL A 9 9.85 -6.84 1.27
C VAL A 9 9.86 -7.59 2.60
N LEU A 10 10.05 -6.88 3.71
CA LEU A 10 9.98 -7.47 5.05
C LEU A 10 8.57 -7.30 5.62
N ASP A 11 7.81 -8.39 5.71
CA ASP A 11 6.39 -8.36 6.05
C ASP A 11 5.88 -9.73 6.56
N THR A 12 4.58 -10.02 6.43
CA THR A 12 3.90 -11.28 6.81
C THR A 12 4.11 -12.44 5.83
N GLY A 13 4.73 -12.18 4.68
CA GLY A 13 4.96 -13.16 3.62
C GLY A 13 4.41 -12.70 2.27
N ILE A 14 4.19 -13.65 1.35
CA ILE A 14 3.50 -13.41 0.08
C ILE A 14 2.69 -14.64 -0.33
N ASP A 15 1.52 -14.43 -0.94
CA ASP A 15 0.84 -15.47 -1.73
C ASP A 15 1.63 -15.73 -3.02
N LYS A 16 2.42 -16.81 -3.01
CA LYS A 16 3.37 -17.15 -4.09
C LYS A 16 2.68 -17.47 -5.41
N GLU A 17 1.44 -17.95 -5.35
CA GLU A 17 0.67 -18.40 -6.51
C GLU A 17 -0.28 -17.33 -7.03
N HIS A 18 -0.32 -16.16 -6.39
CA HIS A 18 -1.17 -15.05 -6.81
C HIS A 18 -0.81 -14.63 -8.24
N ASP A 19 -1.78 -14.64 -9.16
CA ASP A 19 -1.58 -14.43 -10.60
C ASP A 19 -0.95 -13.08 -10.91
N TYR A 20 -1.33 -12.04 -10.14
CA TYR A 20 -0.72 -10.72 -10.26
C TYR A 20 0.73 -10.64 -9.78
N LEU A 21 1.26 -11.57 -8.98
CA LEU A 21 2.57 -11.42 -8.32
C LEU A 21 3.60 -12.47 -8.71
N LYS A 22 3.17 -13.69 -9.07
CA LYS A 22 4.03 -14.85 -9.26
C LYS A 22 5.22 -14.62 -10.20
N ASP A 23 5.03 -13.85 -11.27
CA ASP A 23 6.09 -13.57 -12.26
C ASP A 23 7.14 -12.55 -11.77
N ASN A 24 6.84 -11.82 -10.68
CA ASN A 24 7.74 -10.86 -10.06
C ASN A 24 8.48 -11.46 -8.86
N LEU A 25 8.03 -12.60 -8.31
CA LEU A 25 8.64 -13.25 -7.15
C LEU A 25 9.92 -13.96 -7.56
N VAL A 26 11.08 -13.47 -7.08
CA VAL A 26 12.39 -14.08 -7.37
C VAL A 26 12.93 -14.96 -6.24
N GLY A 27 12.20 -15.03 -5.13
CA GLY A 27 12.53 -15.88 -3.98
C GLY A 27 12.08 -15.26 -2.67
N GLY A 28 12.30 -15.99 -1.59
CA GLY A 28 12.04 -15.49 -0.26
C GLY A 28 12.54 -16.43 0.83
N ILE A 29 12.50 -15.94 2.05
CA ILE A 29 12.90 -16.64 3.27
C ILE A 29 12.02 -16.17 4.43
N ALA A 30 11.95 -16.96 5.50
CA ALA A 30 11.33 -16.57 6.75
C ALA A 30 12.36 -16.55 7.87
N PHE A 31 12.29 -15.56 8.77
CA PHE A 31 13.00 -15.58 10.04
C PHE A 31 12.02 -15.93 11.14
N GLU A 32 12.27 -17.05 11.80
CA GLU A 32 11.44 -17.58 12.87
C GLU A 32 12.22 -17.56 14.18
N CYS A 33 11.55 -17.22 15.28
CA CYS A 33 12.13 -17.25 16.62
C CYS A 33 11.50 -18.40 17.42
N MET A 34 12.31 -19.37 17.81
CA MET A 34 11.91 -20.42 18.75
C MET A 34 12.84 -20.40 19.96
N HIS A 35 12.26 -20.18 21.14
CA HIS A 35 13.00 -19.95 22.39
C HIS A 35 13.94 -18.76 22.22
N ASP A 36 15.26 -18.98 22.31
CA ASP A 36 16.30 -17.96 22.19
C ASP A 36 17.07 -18.03 20.85
N TYR A 37 16.60 -18.84 19.90
CA TYR A 37 17.25 -19.03 18.61
C TYR A 37 16.41 -18.45 17.47
N ILE A 38 17.07 -17.68 16.61
CA ILE A 38 16.53 -17.22 15.34
C ILE A 38 17.08 -18.12 14.24
N PHE A 39 16.20 -18.67 13.41
CA PHE A 39 16.59 -19.50 12.27
C PHE A 39 15.88 -19.06 11.01
N ILE A 40 16.49 -19.41 9.87
CA ILE A 40 15.98 -19.10 8.54
C ILE A 40 15.31 -20.35 7.97
N SER A 41 14.12 -20.18 7.40
CA SER A 41 13.39 -21.23 6.69
C SER A 41 12.86 -20.73 5.34
N ASP A 42 12.30 -21.63 4.54
CA ASP A 42 11.64 -21.35 3.25
C ASP A 42 10.12 -21.10 3.38
N LYS A 43 9.62 -20.95 4.62
CA LYS A 43 8.20 -20.81 4.95
C LYS A 43 7.71 -19.36 4.91
N PHE A 44 7.88 -18.70 3.77
CA PHE A 44 7.50 -17.29 3.58
C PHE A 44 6.13 -17.07 2.93
N ASP A 45 5.25 -18.08 2.97
CA ASP A 45 3.85 -17.94 2.56
C ASP A 45 3.11 -16.95 3.47
N ASP A 46 2.26 -16.12 2.88
CA ASP A 46 1.43 -15.18 3.63
C ASP A 46 0.20 -15.86 4.24
N GLU A 47 -0.06 -15.59 5.51
CA GLU A 47 -1.23 -16.10 6.24
C GLU A 47 -2.16 -14.97 6.73
N ASP A 48 -1.76 -13.72 6.46
CA ASP A 48 -2.46 -12.50 6.89
C ASP A 48 -2.93 -11.67 5.67
N GLY A 49 -2.12 -11.61 4.62
CA GLY A 49 -2.39 -10.88 3.38
C GLY A 49 -1.79 -9.48 3.34
N HIS A 50 -1.29 -8.93 4.45
CA HIS A 50 -0.64 -7.62 4.46
C HIS A 50 0.61 -7.55 3.58
N GLY A 51 1.49 -8.55 3.66
CA GLY A 51 2.68 -8.63 2.81
C GLY A 51 2.34 -8.78 1.33
N THR A 52 1.34 -9.61 1.01
CA THR A 52 0.80 -9.77 -0.35
C THR A 52 0.25 -8.45 -0.90
N ALA A 53 -0.51 -7.70 -0.07
CA ALA A 53 -1.01 -6.38 -0.44
C ALA A 53 0.14 -5.40 -0.71
N CYS A 54 1.13 -5.29 0.20
CA CYS A 54 2.28 -4.41 0.02
C CYS A 54 3.09 -4.75 -1.25
N ALA A 55 3.35 -6.02 -1.50
CA ALA A 55 4.01 -6.50 -2.73
C ALA A 55 3.27 -6.06 -4.00
N SER A 56 1.93 -6.17 -4.00
CA SER A 56 1.11 -5.77 -5.14
C SER A 56 1.11 -4.27 -5.40
N ILE A 57 1.18 -3.46 -4.34
CA ILE A 57 1.27 -2.00 -4.44
C ILE A 57 2.63 -1.58 -5.01
N ILE A 58 3.73 -2.21 -4.57
CA ILE A 58 5.07 -1.97 -5.12
C ILE A 58 5.07 -2.25 -6.64
N LYS A 59 4.54 -3.42 -7.05
CA LYS A 59 4.42 -3.80 -8.47
C LYS A 59 3.54 -2.83 -9.25
N LYS A 60 2.46 -2.33 -8.65
CA LYS A 60 1.54 -1.40 -9.32
C LYS A 60 2.22 -0.09 -9.74
N GLU A 61 3.11 0.42 -8.88
CA GLU A 61 3.87 1.64 -9.15
C GLU A 61 5.02 1.44 -10.15
N TYR A 62 5.60 0.23 -10.19
CA TYR A 62 6.61 -0.15 -11.18
C TYR A 62 6.53 -1.66 -11.49
N GLU A 63 6.14 -2.00 -12.73
CA GLU A 63 5.82 -3.37 -13.12
C GLU A 63 7.05 -4.31 -13.18
N ASP A 64 8.22 -3.78 -13.55
CA ASP A 64 9.47 -4.54 -13.71
C ASP A 64 10.23 -4.72 -12.38
N VAL A 65 9.54 -4.89 -11.25
CA VAL A 65 10.16 -5.22 -9.96
C VAL A 65 10.45 -6.71 -9.82
N GLU A 66 11.57 -7.03 -9.16
CA GLU A 66 11.89 -8.37 -8.68
C GLU A 66 11.71 -8.40 -7.15
N LEU A 67 10.69 -9.09 -6.67
CA LEU A 67 10.33 -9.14 -5.26
C LEU A 67 11.08 -10.28 -4.57
N PHE A 68 11.87 -9.94 -3.55
CA PHE A 68 12.46 -10.88 -2.63
C PHE A 68 11.80 -10.73 -1.26
N VAL A 69 11.04 -11.75 -0.84
CA VAL A 69 10.19 -11.64 0.35
C VAL A 69 10.89 -12.20 1.58
N ILE A 70 10.90 -11.43 2.66
CA ILE A 70 11.46 -11.85 3.95
C ILE A 70 10.33 -11.81 4.97
N LYS A 71 9.76 -12.97 5.26
CA LYS A 71 8.70 -13.10 6.27
C LYS A 71 9.32 -12.96 7.65
N ILE A 72 8.96 -11.91 8.37
CA ILE A 72 9.38 -11.69 9.77
C ILE A 72 8.21 -11.50 10.71
N LEU A 73 7.04 -11.17 10.18
CA LEU A 73 5.80 -11.04 10.96
C LEU A 73 5.08 -12.37 10.96
N ARG A 74 4.55 -12.75 12.13
CA ARG A 74 3.63 -13.89 12.25
C ARG A 74 2.24 -13.46 11.77
N LYS A 75 1.30 -14.41 11.78
CA LYS A 75 -0.11 -14.19 11.42
C LYS A 75 -0.82 -13.10 12.23
N ASP A 76 -0.35 -12.79 13.44
CA ASP A 76 -0.88 -11.69 14.27
C ASP A 76 -0.27 -10.31 13.92
N GLY A 77 0.60 -10.23 12.90
CA GLY A 77 1.29 -9.01 12.51
C GLY A 77 2.41 -8.59 13.47
N ILE A 78 2.83 -9.46 14.39
CA ILE A 78 3.82 -9.13 15.43
C ILE A 78 5.11 -9.91 15.21
N THR A 79 6.23 -9.26 15.54
CA THR A 79 7.56 -9.89 15.59
C THR A 79 8.38 -9.37 16.76
N ASN A 80 9.55 -9.97 16.97
CA ASN A 80 10.55 -9.50 17.93
C ASN A 80 11.55 -8.59 17.22
N ILE A 81 11.96 -7.49 17.85
CA ILE A 81 13.00 -6.58 17.33
C ILE A 81 14.29 -7.32 16.91
N LYS A 82 14.67 -8.40 17.60
CA LYS A 82 15.83 -9.22 17.23
C LYS A 82 15.65 -9.95 15.90
N VAL A 83 14.45 -10.39 15.58
CA VAL A 83 14.13 -10.98 14.27
C VAL A 83 14.28 -9.94 13.17
N LEU A 84 13.77 -8.71 13.39
CA LEU A 84 13.96 -7.60 12.46
C LEU A 84 15.44 -7.23 12.28
N GLU A 85 16.21 -7.13 13.38
CA GLU A 85 17.65 -6.85 13.33
C GLU A 85 18.40 -7.90 12.50
N GLU A 86 18.16 -9.20 12.71
CA GLU A 86 18.82 -10.28 11.96
C GLU A 86 18.38 -10.32 10.48
N ALA A 87 17.11 -10.07 10.19
CA ALA A 87 16.62 -9.97 8.81
C ALA A 87 17.27 -8.80 8.04
N LEU A 88 17.47 -7.66 8.72
CA LEU A 88 18.20 -6.52 8.16
C LEU A 88 19.70 -6.82 8.02
N ARG A 89 20.32 -7.55 8.95
CA ARG A 89 21.72 -7.99 8.83
C ARG A 89 21.92 -8.90 7.63
N TYR A 90 21.00 -9.82 7.38
CA TYR A 90 21.05 -10.67 6.19
C TYR A 90 21.12 -9.84 4.89
N LEU A 91 20.40 -8.72 4.82
CA LEU A 91 20.41 -7.85 3.65
C LEU A 91 21.74 -7.12 3.41
N LEU A 92 22.63 -7.02 4.41
CA LEU A 92 23.97 -6.44 4.26
C LEU A 92 24.82 -7.19 3.23
N ASP A 93 24.60 -8.50 3.10
CA ASP A 93 25.40 -9.39 2.26
C ASP A 93 24.68 -9.76 0.94
N THR A 94 23.48 -9.21 0.72
CA THR A 94 22.77 -9.34 -0.56
C THR A 94 23.12 -8.20 -1.52
N ASN A 95 22.80 -8.36 -2.80
CA ASN A 95 22.86 -7.28 -3.78
C ASN A 95 21.55 -6.44 -3.84
N ILE A 96 20.55 -6.75 -3.02
CA ILE A 96 19.25 -6.06 -3.03
C ILE A 96 19.43 -4.65 -2.49
N ARG A 97 19.13 -3.63 -3.29
CA ARG A 97 19.42 -2.23 -2.93
C ARG A 97 18.25 -1.52 -2.25
N LEU A 98 17.02 -1.87 -2.61
CA LEU A 98 15.81 -1.24 -2.10
C LEU A 98 15.10 -2.17 -1.12
N ILE A 99 14.76 -1.64 0.06
CA ILE A 99 14.19 -2.39 1.18
C ILE A 99 12.91 -1.68 1.62
N ASN A 100 11.80 -2.41 1.65
CA ASN A 100 10.51 -1.95 2.15
C ASN A 100 10.24 -2.56 3.52
N LEU A 101 10.02 -1.70 4.51
CA LEU A 101 9.63 -2.05 5.88
C LEU A 101 8.24 -1.50 6.17
N SER A 102 7.24 -2.35 6.03
CA SER A 102 5.85 -2.00 6.32
C SER A 102 5.46 -2.42 7.74
N LEU A 103 6.32 -2.07 8.70
CA LEU A 103 6.19 -2.34 10.13
C LEU A 103 6.95 -1.28 10.93
N SER A 104 6.67 -1.21 12.23
CA SER A 104 7.40 -0.32 13.13
C SER A 104 7.49 -0.89 14.54
N VAL A 105 8.48 -0.43 15.28
CA VAL A 105 8.69 -0.69 16.70
C VAL A 105 8.24 0.55 17.48
N ILE A 106 7.29 0.35 18.40
CA ILE A 106 6.72 1.38 19.28
C ILE A 106 7.23 1.14 20.70
N GLY A 107 7.53 2.21 21.44
CA GLY A 107 7.71 2.18 22.90
C GLY A 107 8.85 1.30 23.40
N VAL A 108 10.12 1.70 23.21
CA VAL A 108 11.26 0.95 23.77
C VAL A 108 12.35 1.85 24.35
N GLU A 109 12.92 1.38 25.46
CA GLU A 109 14.07 1.95 26.17
C GLU A 109 15.40 1.83 25.39
N SER A 110 15.47 1.05 24.29
CA SER A 110 16.65 0.98 23.42
C SER A 110 16.34 0.44 22.02
N VAL A 111 16.56 1.27 21.00
CA VAL A 111 16.53 0.92 19.57
C VAL A 111 17.93 0.93 18.93
N LYS A 112 18.97 0.84 19.78
CA LYS A 112 20.37 1.01 19.37
C LYS A 112 20.81 -0.03 18.33
N GLY A 113 20.50 -1.31 18.57
CA GLY A 113 20.86 -2.39 17.65
C GLY A 113 20.19 -2.23 16.28
N LEU A 114 18.91 -1.85 16.27
CA LEU A 114 18.17 -1.53 15.06
C LEU A 114 18.76 -0.32 14.31
N PHE A 115 19.16 0.74 15.02
CA PHE A 115 19.83 1.88 14.40
C PHE A 115 21.18 1.49 13.78
N GLU A 116 22.00 0.70 14.50
CA GLU A 116 23.30 0.25 14.02
C GLU A 116 23.18 -0.53 12.70
N VAL A 117 22.23 -1.47 12.59
CA VAL A 117 22.04 -2.23 11.34
C VAL A 117 21.49 -1.37 10.20
N CYS A 118 20.53 -0.47 10.46
CA CYS A 118 20.04 0.46 9.45
C CYS A 118 21.15 1.40 8.95
N TYR A 119 22.01 1.86 9.85
CA TYR A 119 23.16 2.69 9.50
C TYR A 119 24.17 1.94 8.62
N GLU A 120 24.48 0.69 8.95
CA GLU A 120 25.37 -0.14 8.12
C GLU A 120 24.80 -0.40 6.72
N LEU A 121 23.49 -0.68 6.60
CA LEU A 121 22.79 -0.78 5.32
C LEU A 121 22.92 0.53 4.52
N PHE A 122 22.67 1.68 5.16
CA PHE A 122 22.82 2.99 4.54
C PHE A 122 24.26 3.24 4.03
N ARG A 123 25.29 2.90 4.82
CA ARG A 123 26.70 3.02 4.39
C ARG A 123 27.02 2.16 3.18
N LYS A 124 26.35 1.01 3.02
CA LYS A 124 26.44 0.16 1.82
C LYS A 124 25.57 0.65 0.65
N GLY A 125 24.96 1.83 0.74
CA GLY A 125 24.15 2.43 -0.32
C GLY A 125 22.76 1.81 -0.48
N LYS A 126 22.29 1.06 0.53
CA LYS A 126 20.94 0.50 0.59
C LYS A 126 19.95 1.61 0.94
N ILE A 127 18.77 1.54 0.35
CA ILE A 127 17.67 2.47 0.57
C ILE A 127 16.61 1.72 1.38
N ILE A 128 16.27 2.25 2.56
CA ILE A 128 15.24 1.71 3.42
C ILE A 128 14.06 2.67 3.40
N VAL A 129 12.89 2.18 3.03
CA VAL A 129 11.62 2.89 3.11
C VAL A 129 10.81 2.26 4.23
N CYS A 130 10.35 3.06 5.19
CA CYS A 130 9.67 2.54 6.37
C CYS A 130 8.39 3.33 6.67
N SER A 131 7.29 2.62 6.93
CA SER A 131 6.07 3.25 7.44
C SER A 131 6.25 3.70 8.89
N LEU A 132 5.72 4.87 9.22
CA LEU A 132 5.43 5.26 10.59
C LEU A 132 4.25 4.42 11.12
N ALA A 133 4.30 4.00 12.38
CA ALA A 133 3.17 3.32 13.01
C ALA A 133 1.90 4.18 12.91
N ASN A 134 0.77 3.54 12.58
CA ASN A 134 -0.52 4.23 12.49
C ASN A 134 -0.88 4.81 13.87
N ASP A 135 -1.38 6.04 13.90
CA ASP A 135 -1.80 6.75 15.12
C ASP A 135 -0.67 7.06 16.13
N PHE A 136 0.60 6.90 15.75
CA PHE A 136 1.75 7.33 16.55
C PHE A 136 2.56 8.40 15.80
N ASP A 137 3.06 9.38 16.54
CA ASP A 137 3.99 10.39 15.99
C ASP A 137 5.45 9.90 15.98
N LEU A 138 5.76 8.86 16.76
CA LEU A 138 7.11 8.32 16.89
C LEU A 138 7.10 6.80 16.79
N SER A 139 7.83 6.28 15.80
CA SER A 139 8.13 4.86 15.71
C SER A 139 9.42 4.61 14.91
N TYR A 140 10.09 3.52 15.22
CA TYR A 140 11.38 3.18 14.61
C TYR A 140 11.22 1.95 13.70
N PRO A 141 11.97 1.85 12.59
CA PRO A 141 13.07 2.73 12.18
C PRO A 141 12.65 3.96 11.36
N ALA A 142 11.35 4.23 11.17
CA ALA A 142 10.86 5.34 10.33
C ALA A 142 11.41 6.74 10.73
N MET A 143 11.72 6.95 12.01
CA MET A 143 12.32 8.20 12.52
C MET A 143 13.85 8.28 12.39
N PHE A 144 14.52 7.25 11.86
CA PHE A 144 15.98 7.31 11.70
C PHE A 144 16.36 8.14 10.47
N ASN A 145 17.37 9.00 10.63
CA ASN A 145 17.90 9.84 9.54
C ASN A 145 18.54 9.07 8.37
N ASN A 146 18.74 7.75 8.52
CA ASN A 146 19.26 6.85 7.51
C ASN A 146 18.17 5.99 6.84
N VAL A 147 16.91 6.29 7.12
CA VAL A 147 15.70 5.62 6.61
C VAL A 147 14.76 6.70 6.06
N ILE A 148 14.06 6.39 4.97
CA ILE A 148 13.00 7.25 4.44
C ILE A 148 11.69 6.87 5.15
N GLY A 149 11.30 7.68 6.13
CA GLY A 149 10.05 7.55 6.86
C GLY A 149 8.84 8.02 6.05
N VAL A 150 7.75 7.26 6.12
CA VAL A 150 6.51 7.53 5.36
C VAL A 150 5.31 7.57 6.31
N ARG A 151 4.51 8.64 6.21
CA ARG A 151 3.19 8.76 6.85
C ARG A 151 2.10 9.12 5.85
N GLY A 152 0.86 8.79 6.19
CA GLY A 152 -0.31 9.03 5.35
C GLY A 152 -1.16 10.21 5.78
N PHE A 153 -1.51 11.05 4.82
CA PHE A 153 -2.50 12.11 5.01
C PHE A 153 -3.42 12.23 3.81
N THR A 154 -4.59 12.84 3.98
CA THR A 154 -5.44 13.17 2.83
C THR A 154 -4.88 14.43 2.21
N LEU A 155 -4.28 14.34 1.03
CA LEU A 155 -3.68 15.51 0.36
C LEU A 155 -4.65 16.09 -0.68
N ASP A 156 -4.31 17.19 -1.34
CA ASP A 156 -5.20 17.76 -2.37
C ASP A 156 -5.22 16.92 -3.66
N GLY A 157 -4.05 16.45 -4.11
CA GLY A 157 -3.91 15.68 -5.36
C GLY A 157 -3.91 14.16 -5.15
N ASP A 158 -4.67 13.43 -5.96
CA ASP A 158 -4.58 11.97 -6.02
C ASP A 158 -3.13 11.54 -6.34
N ASP A 159 -2.64 10.54 -5.62
CA ASP A 159 -1.28 10.01 -5.80
C ASP A 159 -0.15 11.04 -5.57
N SER A 160 -0.47 12.20 -4.98
CA SER A 160 0.53 13.20 -4.60
C SER A 160 1.28 12.81 -3.33
N PHE A 161 2.44 13.43 -3.13
CA PHE A 161 3.20 13.33 -1.90
C PHE A 161 3.98 14.61 -1.64
N TRP A 162 4.24 14.87 -0.35
CA TRP A 162 5.16 15.88 0.11
C TRP A 162 6.48 15.21 0.49
N TYR A 163 7.58 15.93 0.31
CA TYR A 163 8.90 15.39 0.63
C TYR A 163 9.88 16.46 1.10
N ASN A 164 10.57 16.20 2.21
CA ASN A 164 11.66 17.03 2.71
C ASN A 164 12.68 16.14 3.42
N LYS A 165 13.90 16.08 2.87
CA LYS A 165 14.96 15.20 3.39
C LYS A 165 15.50 15.60 4.76
N LYS A 166 15.16 16.82 5.23
CA LYS A 166 15.58 17.35 6.55
C LYS A 166 14.60 17.02 7.67
N TYR A 167 13.42 16.49 7.35
CA TYR A 167 12.41 16.15 8.35
C TYR A 167 12.63 14.72 8.87
N ASP A 168 12.20 14.44 10.10
CA ASP A 168 12.34 13.11 10.68
C ASP A 168 11.52 12.05 9.94
N VAL A 169 10.29 12.42 9.54
CA VAL A 169 9.48 11.66 8.59
C VAL A 169 9.48 12.43 7.28
N GLN A 170 10.31 11.98 6.35
CA GLN A 170 10.65 12.72 5.13
C GLN A 170 9.48 12.77 4.14
N CYS A 171 8.58 11.79 4.16
CA CYS A 171 7.50 11.69 3.18
C CYS A 171 6.10 11.67 3.81
N VAL A 172 5.22 12.54 3.31
CA VAL A 172 3.77 12.48 3.53
C VAL A 172 3.12 12.06 2.23
N MET A 173 2.43 10.92 2.20
CA MET A 173 1.75 10.43 1.01
C MET A 173 0.24 10.60 1.10
N ASP A 174 -0.38 10.82 -0.06
CA ASP A 174 -1.83 10.78 -0.18
C ASP A 174 -2.39 9.41 0.22
N SER A 175 -3.39 9.43 1.09
CA SER A 175 -3.95 8.23 1.72
C SER A 175 -5.15 7.62 0.97
N ASN A 176 -5.42 8.05 -0.27
CA ASN A 176 -6.42 7.39 -1.11
C ASN A 176 -6.04 5.91 -1.32
N SER A 177 -6.95 5.03 -0.96
CA SER A 177 -6.74 3.58 -0.99
C SER A 177 -7.16 3.00 -2.32
N TYR A 178 -6.39 2.06 -2.84
CA TYR A 178 -6.66 1.32 -4.07
C TYR A 178 -6.80 -0.15 -3.74
N ILE A 179 -7.59 -0.88 -4.51
CA ILE A 179 -7.68 -2.33 -4.37
C ILE A 179 -6.27 -2.94 -4.51
N SER A 180 -5.95 -3.85 -3.60
CA SER A 180 -4.69 -4.60 -3.58
C SER A 180 -4.95 -6.09 -3.68
N CYS A 181 -3.91 -6.86 -4.00
CA CYS A 181 -3.97 -8.31 -3.87
C CYS A 181 -4.20 -8.71 -2.41
N ASP A 182 -4.81 -9.88 -2.24
CA ASP A 182 -5.02 -10.56 -0.97
C ASP A 182 -4.79 -12.07 -1.16
N ILE A 183 -4.73 -12.83 -0.08
CA ILE A 183 -4.43 -14.26 -0.14
C ILE A 183 -5.44 -15.06 -0.97
N ASN A 184 -5.01 -16.23 -1.46
CA ASN A 184 -5.80 -17.15 -2.29
C ASN A 184 -6.21 -16.54 -3.64
N ASN A 185 -5.29 -15.83 -4.29
CA ASN A 185 -5.52 -15.18 -5.59
C ASN A 185 -6.77 -14.26 -5.58
N SER A 186 -6.98 -13.54 -4.47
CA SER A 186 -8.12 -12.65 -4.24
C SER A 186 -7.66 -11.20 -4.09
N TYR A 187 -8.61 -10.29 -3.91
CA TYR A 187 -8.31 -8.86 -3.80
C TYR A 187 -9.12 -8.25 -2.67
N ARG A 188 -8.64 -7.13 -2.13
CA ARG A 188 -9.34 -6.38 -1.08
C ARG A 188 -9.16 -4.87 -1.26
N LEU A 189 -10.10 -4.08 -0.73
CA LEU A 189 -9.85 -2.65 -0.53
C LEU A 189 -9.18 -2.49 0.84
N PRO A 190 -7.88 -2.20 0.93
CA PRO A 190 -7.24 -1.96 2.20
C PRO A 190 -7.81 -0.71 2.89
N PRO A 191 -7.94 -0.71 4.23
CA PRO A 191 -8.14 0.53 4.97
C PRO A 191 -6.90 1.43 4.88
N LYS A 192 -7.06 2.70 5.28
CA LYS A 192 -5.92 3.63 5.39
C LYS A 192 -4.87 3.05 6.35
N CYS A 193 -3.66 2.86 5.85
CA CYS A 193 -2.52 2.35 6.62
C CYS A 193 -1.21 2.89 6.02
N ASN A 194 -0.30 3.35 6.88
CA ASN A 194 1.00 3.87 6.45
C ASN A 194 1.87 2.79 5.77
N SER A 195 1.67 1.52 6.10
CA SER A 195 2.32 0.38 5.46
C SER A 195 2.14 0.39 3.94
N TYR A 196 0.90 0.52 3.47
CA TYR A 196 0.57 0.56 2.05
C TYR A 196 1.17 1.77 1.34
N LEU A 197 1.34 2.89 2.06
CA LEU A 197 1.99 4.09 1.53
C LEU A 197 3.50 3.92 1.43
N SER A 198 4.14 3.27 2.41
CA SER A 198 5.56 2.91 2.30
C SER A 198 5.83 2.01 1.09
N ALA A 199 4.96 1.03 0.84
CA ALA A 199 5.00 0.18 -0.35
C ALA A 199 4.84 0.99 -1.64
N LYS A 200 3.93 1.96 -1.65
CA LYS A 200 3.71 2.87 -2.77
C LYS A 200 4.95 3.73 -3.06
N LEU A 201 5.54 4.35 -2.05
CA LEU A 201 6.78 5.12 -2.22
C LEU A 201 7.93 4.23 -2.69
N THR A 202 8.04 3.01 -2.15
CA THR A 202 9.03 2.01 -2.59
C THR A 202 8.92 1.76 -4.08
N GLY A 203 7.72 1.52 -4.61
CA GLY A 203 7.53 1.31 -6.05
C GLY A 203 7.89 2.55 -6.89
N LYS A 204 7.56 3.77 -6.42
CA LYS A 204 8.00 5.02 -7.06
C LYS A 204 9.54 5.15 -7.06
N ILE A 205 10.21 4.77 -5.97
CA ILE A 205 11.68 4.73 -5.89
C ILE A 205 12.26 3.65 -6.82
N ALA A 206 11.62 2.49 -6.94
CA ALA A 206 12.04 1.44 -7.86
C ALA A 206 12.04 1.96 -9.31
N LYS A 207 11.01 2.72 -9.71
CA LYS A 207 10.99 3.39 -11.01
C LYS A 207 12.18 4.33 -11.21
N ILE A 208 12.51 5.17 -10.21
CA ILE A 208 13.70 6.06 -10.27
C ILE A 208 15.00 5.23 -10.41
N LEU A 209 15.13 4.14 -9.66
CA LEU A 209 16.30 3.25 -9.72
C LEU A 209 16.41 2.55 -11.07
N SER A 210 15.30 2.26 -11.75
CA SER A 210 15.33 1.63 -13.07
C SER A 210 15.98 2.56 -14.12
N GLU A 211 15.71 3.86 -14.02
CA GLU A 211 16.24 4.91 -14.88
C GLU A 211 17.67 5.30 -14.49
N LYS A 212 17.97 5.26 -13.17
CA LYS A 212 19.27 5.65 -12.61
C LYS A 212 19.77 4.63 -11.56
N PRO A 213 20.24 3.43 -11.97
CA PRO A 213 20.62 2.36 -11.04
C PRO A 213 21.73 2.74 -10.04
N GLY A 214 22.59 3.69 -10.41
CA GLY A 214 23.71 4.19 -9.60
C GLY A 214 23.44 5.49 -8.84
N ILE A 215 22.20 6.00 -8.81
CA ILE A 215 21.85 7.24 -8.10
C ILE A 215 22.31 7.17 -6.64
N THR A 216 22.92 8.20 -6.08
CA THR A 216 23.29 8.19 -4.64
C THR A 216 22.05 8.41 -3.77
N ILE A 217 22.13 8.12 -2.47
CA ILE A 217 21.00 8.40 -1.56
C ILE A 217 20.75 9.92 -1.47
N SER A 218 21.80 10.75 -1.55
CA SER A 218 21.65 12.21 -1.60
C SER A 218 20.87 12.64 -2.85
N ASP A 219 21.29 12.17 -4.03
CA ASP A 219 20.63 12.53 -5.30
C ASP A 219 19.20 11.97 -5.38
N LEU A 220 18.93 10.81 -4.75
CA LEU A 220 17.58 10.26 -4.63
C LEU A 220 16.69 11.18 -3.80
N ASN A 221 17.19 11.67 -2.66
CA ASN A 221 16.47 12.64 -1.83
C ASN A 221 16.17 13.92 -2.62
N ASP A 222 17.15 14.45 -3.35
CA ASP A 222 16.96 15.64 -4.20
C ASP A 222 15.92 15.38 -5.31
N LYS A 223 15.95 14.19 -5.90
CA LYS A 223 14.97 13.79 -6.90
C LYS A 223 13.55 13.69 -6.32
N LEU A 224 13.39 13.09 -5.14
CA LEU A 224 12.10 13.00 -4.45
C LEU A 224 11.57 14.39 -4.07
N GLU A 225 12.42 15.29 -3.54
CA GLU A 225 12.08 16.69 -3.28
C GLU A 225 11.63 17.42 -4.56
N SER A 226 12.25 17.14 -5.71
CA SER A 226 11.86 17.77 -6.99
C SER A 226 10.53 17.25 -7.57
N LEU A 227 10.10 16.05 -7.17
CA LEU A 227 8.87 15.42 -7.61
C LEU A 227 7.69 15.68 -6.67
N ALA A 228 7.97 16.06 -5.42
CA ALA A 228 6.97 16.35 -4.42
C ALA A 228 6.17 17.60 -4.78
N THR A 229 4.88 17.61 -4.41
CA THR A 229 4.02 18.79 -4.61
C THR A 229 4.25 19.87 -3.55
N ARG A 230 4.92 19.53 -2.45
CA ARG A 230 5.24 20.43 -1.35
C ARG A 230 6.50 19.94 -0.63
N ASN A 231 7.37 20.88 -0.26
CA ASN A 231 8.67 20.57 0.37
C ASN A 231 8.82 21.21 1.75
N HIS A 232 7.86 22.02 2.20
CA HIS A 232 7.86 22.61 3.53
C HIS A 232 6.43 22.53 4.06
N TRP A 233 6.30 22.01 5.27
CA TRP A 233 5.02 21.93 5.98
C TRP A 233 5.27 21.93 7.50
N ASP A 234 4.22 22.25 8.26
CA ASP A 234 4.18 22.14 9.71
C ASP A 234 2.93 21.37 10.17
N SER A 235 2.62 21.40 11.47
CA SER A 235 1.46 20.70 12.03
C SER A 235 0.12 21.25 11.53
N CYS A 236 0.03 22.56 11.27
CA CYS A 236 -1.21 23.24 10.87
C CYS A 236 -1.63 22.83 9.45
N ASP A 237 -0.67 22.54 8.58
CA ASP A 237 -0.95 22.08 7.22
C ASP A 237 -1.74 20.77 7.17
N PHE A 238 -1.62 19.92 8.20
CA PHE A 238 -2.42 18.71 8.32
C PHE A 238 -3.87 19.04 8.67
N ASP A 239 -4.14 20.10 9.42
CA ASP A 239 -5.51 20.50 9.76
C ASP A 239 -6.25 21.13 8.57
N GLU A 240 -5.51 21.78 7.66
CA GLU A 240 -6.06 22.45 6.47
C GLU A 240 -6.35 21.49 5.31
N CYS A 241 -5.63 20.36 5.24
CA CYS A 241 -5.78 19.40 4.14
C CYS A 241 -7.04 18.54 4.33
N SER A 242 -8.10 18.88 3.59
CA SER A 242 -9.31 18.05 3.49
C SER A 242 -9.78 17.94 2.03
N ARG A 243 -9.44 16.81 1.37
CA ARG A 243 -10.02 16.51 0.06
C ARG A 243 -11.52 16.30 0.23
N ILE A 244 -12.31 17.17 -0.39
CA ILE A 244 -13.76 16.97 -0.49
C ILE A 244 -14.00 15.79 -1.41
N VAL A 245 -14.61 14.73 -0.88
CA VAL A 245 -15.00 13.56 -1.66
C VAL A 245 -16.08 13.97 -2.65
N ASN A 246 -15.81 13.80 -3.95
CA ASN A 246 -16.79 14.06 -4.99
C ASN A 246 -17.64 12.81 -5.25
N PHE A 247 -18.87 12.82 -4.74
CA PHE A 247 -19.83 11.73 -4.94
C PHE A 247 -20.43 11.68 -6.35
N LYS A 248 -20.16 12.67 -7.21
CA LYS A 248 -20.76 12.82 -8.55
C LYS A 248 -22.29 12.70 -8.53
N LEU A 249 -22.91 13.33 -7.52
CA LEU A 249 -24.37 13.32 -7.38
C LEU A 249 -25.02 13.86 -8.66
N ASP A 250 -26.15 13.25 -9.01
CA ASP A 250 -26.98 13.61 -10.18
C ASP A 250 -26.27 13.44 -11.54
N LEU A 251 -25.14 12.71 -11.61
CA LEU A 251 -24.49 12.37 -12.87
C LEU A 251 -25.38 11.49 -13.78
N TYR A 252 -26.24 10.68 -13.16
CA TYR A 252 -27.21 9.82 -13.83
C TYR A 252 -28.59 9.99 -13.19
N ASP A 253 -29.64 9.93 -13.98
CA ASP A 253 -31.02 9.88 -13.48
C ASP A 253 -31.53 8.44 -13.35
N LYS A 254 -32.73 8.27 -12.75
CA LYS A 254 -33.38 6.96 -12.59
C LYS A 254 -33.96 6.39 -13.89
N GLU A 255 -33.99 7.14 -14.97
CA GLU A 255 -34.38 6.64 -16.30
C GLU A 255 -33.19 5.94 -16.98
N ASN A 256 -31.95 6.22 -16.54
CA ASN A 256 -30.76 5.55 -17.01
C ASN A 256 -30.73 4.05 -16.62
N ALA A 257 -30.88 3.20 -17.64
CA ALA A 257 -30.94 1.75 -17.46
C ALA A 257 -29.64 1.12 -16.93
N LEU A 258 -28.46 1.72 -17.19
CA LEU A 258 -27.20 1.24 -16.63
C LEU A 258 -27.16 1.55 -15.13
N PHE A 259 -27.43 2.80 -14.77
CA PHE A 259 -27.45 3.28 -13.39
C PHE A 259 -28.37 2.45 -12.50
N MET A 260 -29.59 2.19 -12.95
CA MET A 260 -30.54 1.37 -12.19
C MET A 260 -30.08 -0.09 -12.06
N LYS A 261 -29.46 -0.67 -13.11
CA LYS A 261 -28.90 -2.03 -13.01
C LYS A 261 -27.73 -2.11 -12.03
N VAL A 262 -26.88 -1.08 -11.96
CA VAL A 262 -25.80 -1.01 -10.97
C VAL A 262 -26.41 -0.92 -9.57
N ALA A 263 -27.46 -0.11 -9.40
CA ALA A 263 -28.17 0.00 -8.12
C ALA A 263 -28.77 -1.35 -7.68
N ASP A 264 -29.35 -2.13 -8.60
CA ASP A 264 -29.87 -3.46 -8.30
C ASP A 264 -28.78 -4.42 -7.81
N VAL A 265 -27.59 -4.39 -8.43
CA VAL A 265 -26.44 -5.18 -7.96
C VAL A 265 -26.00 -4.77 -6.57
N VAL A 266 -25.94 -3.46 -6.29
CA VAL A 266 -25.58 -2.97 -4.95
C VAL A 266 -26.60 -3.42 -3.91
N ARG A 267 -27.90 -3.34 -4.22
CA ARG A 267 -28.96 -3.81 -3.34
C ARG A 267 -28.84 -5.30 -3.03
N ASP A 268 -28.66 -6.12 -4.06
CA ASP A 268 -28.47 -7.57 -3.92
C ASP A 268 -27.15 -7.92 -3.20
N CYS A 269 -26.11 -7.11 -3.34
CA CYS A 269 -24.83 -7.33 -2.66
C CYS A 269 -24.88 -6.98 -1.18
N LEU A 270 -25.64 -5.95 -0.81
CA LEU A 270 -25.64 -5.36 0.53
C LEU A 270 -26.95 -5.59 1.30
N ASP A 271 -27.87 -6.39 0.75
CA ASP A 271 -29.18 -6.71 1.33
C ASP A 271 -30.02 -5.44 1.62
N ILE A 272 -30.08 -4.54 0.64
CA ILE A 272 -30.80 -3.25 0.76
C ILE A 272 -32.19 -3.37 0.14
N GLU A 273 -33.22 -3.01 0.89
CA GLU A 273 -34.61 -2.95 0.40
C GLU A 273 -34.77 -2.00 -0.82
N GLU A 274 -35.62 -2.37 -1.78
CA GLU A 274 -35.84 -1.60 -3.02
C GLU A 274 -36.29 -0.14 -2.78
N ASN A 275 -37.06 0.10 -1.72
CA ASN A 275 -37.59 1.40 -1.33
C ASN A 275 -36.55 2.32 -0.66
N ASN A 276 -35.32 1.84 -0.40
CA ASN A 276 -34.31 2.60 0.32
C ASN A 276 -33.65 3.65 -0.58
N GLU A 277 -34.23 4.84 -0.58
CA GLU A 277 -33.75 6.01 -1.33
C GLU A 277 -32.38 6.56 -0.85
N LYS A 278 -31.85 6.08 0.29
CA LYS A 278 -30.55 6.56 0.80
C LYS A 278 -29.38 6.16 -0.11
N LEU A 279 -29.54 5.07 -0.87
CA LEU A 279 -28.56 4.60 -1.86
C LEU A 279 -28.16 5.70 -2.85
N PHE A 280 -29.10 6.59 -3.20
CA PHE A 280 -28.90 7.66 -4.18
C PHE A 280 -28.44 8.99 -3.59
N LYS A 281 -28.33 9.08 -2.26
CA LYS A 281 -28.17 10.36 -1.54
C LYS A 281 -26.84 10.50 -0.79
N GLY A 282 -26.01 9.45 -0.75
CA GLY A 282 -24.81 9.48 0.08
C GLY A 282 -23.80 8.40 -0.25
N SER A 283 -22.86 8.25 0.68
CA SER A 283 -21.76 7.30 0.57
C SER A 283 -22.25 5.86 0.63
N LEU A 284 -21.73 4.98 -0.24
CA LEU A 284 -21.93 3.54 -0.09
C LEU A 284 -21.29 3.02 1.20
N PHE A 285 -20.22 3.66 1.68
CA PHE A 285 -19.56 3.36 2.96
C PHE A 285 -20.32 3.88 4.19
N ASN A 286 -21.53 4.41 4.01
CA ASN A 286 -22.39 4.74 5.13
C ASN A 286 -22.84 3.45 5.84
N LYS A 287 -22.84 3.45 7.19
CA LYS A 287 -23.27 2.29 8.00
C LYS A 287 -24.67 1.78 7.66
N GLU A 288 -25.57 2.65 7.21
CA GLU A 288 -26.94 2.30 6.82
C GLU A 288 -27.02 1.66 5.42
N ILE A 289 -26.00 1.85 4.58
CA ILE A 289 -25.90 1.23 3.24
C ILE A 289 -25.09 -0.07 3.31
N GLY A 290 -24.01 -0.10 4.09
CA GLY A 290 -23.32 -1.33 4.46
C GLY A 290 -22.13 -1.73 3.58
N LEU A 291 -21.66 -0.87 2.66
CA LEU A 291 -20.37 -1.13 2.01
C LEU A 291 -19.24 -0.92 3.04
N VAL A 292 -18.35 -1.90 3.13
CA VAL A 292 -17.17 -1.86 4.00
C VAL A 292 -15.95 -2.35 3.20
N TYR A 293 -14.76 -2.12 3.71
CA TYR A 293 -13.50 -2.51 3.05
C TYR A 293 -13.51 -4.00 2.63
N ASP A 294 -14.00 -4.88 3.50
CA ASP A 294 -13.98 -6.33 3.29
C ASP A 294 -14.94 -6.84 2.21
N ASN A 295 -16.05 -6.14 1.94
CA ASN A 295 -17.05 -6.59 0.95
C ASN A 295 -16.94 -5.89 -0.41
N CYS A 296 -15.99 -4.95 -0.58
CA CYS A 296 -15.76 -4.25 -1.84
C CYS A 296 -15.42 -5.20 -3.00
N PHE A 297 -14.58 -6.21 -2.77
CA PHE A 297 -14.21 -7.15 -3.81
C PHE A 297 -15.39 -8.01 -4.27
N ASN A 298 -16.24 -8.46 -3.34
CA ASN A 298 -17.46 -9.20 -3.68
C ASN A 298 -18.41 -8.36 -4.55
N LEU A 299 -18.59 -7.08 -4.23
CA LEU A 299 -19.38 -6.17 -5.06
C LEU A 299 -18.80 -6.08 -6.49
N LEU A 300 -17.49 -5.89 -6.62
CA LEU A 300 -16.82 -5.86 -7.92
C LEU A 300 -17.03 -7.15 -8.72
N LYS A 301 -16.92 -8.33 -8.08
CA LYS A 301 -17.20 -9.62 -8.73
C LYS A 301 -18.65 -9.73 -9.23
N LYS A 302 -19.63 -9.26 -8.43
CA LYS A 302 -21.04 -9.24 -8.87
C LYS A 302 -21.25 -8.31 -10.06
N LEU A 303 -20.58 -7.16 -10.09
CA LEU A 303 -20.64 -6.23 -11.22
C LEU A 303 -20.02 -6.83 -12.49
N GLU A 304 -18.85 -7.47 -12.40
CA GLU A 304 -18.25 -8.18 -13.54
C GLU A 304 -19.21 -9.20 -14.14
N HIS A 305 -19.81 -10.04 -13.29
CA HIS A 305 -20.76 -11.06 -13.74
C HIS A 305 -22.02 -10.43 -14.36
N ARG A 306 -22.56 -9.37 -13.75
CA ARG A 306 -23.79 -8.72 -14.22
C ARG A 306 -23.63 -8.06 -15.59
N PHE A 307 -22.45 -7.47 -15.84
CA PHE A 307 -22.20 -6.62 -16.99
C PHE A 307 -21.28 -7.26 -18.05
N ASP A 308 -20.80 -8.49 -17.81
CA ASP A 308 -19.85 -9.20 -18.67
C ASP A 308 -18.59 -8.38 -18.96
N ILE A 309 -18.01 -7.82 -17.89
CA ILE A 309 -16.78 -7.02 -17.93
C ILE A 309 -15.71 -7.66 -17.06
N LYS A 310 -14.45 -7.26 -17.29
CA LYS A 310 -13.31 -7.66 -16.45
C LYS A 310 -12.57 -6.43 -15.95
N PHE A 311 -12.58 -6.22 -14.64
CA PHE A 311 -11.89 -5.10 -14.05
C PHE A 311 -10.38 -5.34 -13.98
N ASN A 312 -9.59 -4.28 -14.19
CA ASN A 312 -8.24 -4.24 -13.65
C ASN A 312 -8.34 -3.74 -12.22
N TYR A 313 -8.46 -4.66 -11.25
CA TYR A 313 -8.74 -4.30 -9.87
C TYR A 313 -7.73 -3.30 -9.31
N MET A 314 -6.45 -3.43 -9.64
CA MET A 314 -5.39 -2.56 -9.13
C MET A 314 -5.52 -1.09 -9.56
N ASP A 315 -6.39 -0.76 -10.52
CA ASP A 315 -6.72 0.61 -10.94
C ASP A 315 -7.91 1.21 -10.18
N ILE A 316 -8.63 0.41 -9.38
CA ILE A 316 -9.85 0.82 -8.69
C ILE A 316 -9.49 1.42 -7.34
N SER A 317 -9.87 2.68 -7.14
CA SER A 317 -9.71 3.39 -5.88
C SER A 317 -10.98 3.29 -5.02
N LYS A 318 -10.85 3.67 -3.74
CA LYS A 318 -11.99 3.89 -2.85
C LYS A 318 -13.00 4.89 -3.44
N TYR A 319 -12.53 5.90 -4.18
CA TYR A 319 -13.41 6.92 -4.75
C TYR A 319 -14.27 6.41 -5.91
N ASP A 320 -13.83 5.37 -6.63
CA ASP A 320 -14.67 4.70 -7.62
C ASP A 320 -15.84 3.94 -6.97
N LEU A 321 -15.77 3.67 -5.67
CA LEU A 321 -16.76 2.89 -4.92
C LEU A 321 -17.59 3.75 -3.95
N VAL A 322 -17.37 5.07 -3.92
CA VAL A 322 -17.87 5.90 -2.82
C VAL A 322 -19.35 6.24 -2.94
N SER A 323 -19.91 6.20 -4.15
CA SER A 323 -21.33 6.45 -4.43
C SER A 323 -21.84 5.53 -5.53
N ILE A 324 -23.15 5.42 -5.66
CA ILE A 324 -23.75 4.70 -6.79
C ILE A 324 -23.38 5.34 -8.14
N TYR A 325 -23.17 6.65 -8.18
CA TYR A 325 -22.81 7.40 -9.40
C TYR A 325 -21.37 7.11 -9.83
N THR A 326 -20.42 7.20 -8.90
CA THR A 326 -19.00 6.86 -9.16
C THR A 326 -18.84 5.40 -9.55
N LEU A 327 -19.58 4.49 -8.91
CA LEU A 327 -19.60 3.08 -9.25
C LEU A 327 -20.18 2.82 -10.65
N THR A 328 -21.22 3.57 -11.03
CA THR A 328 -21.83 3.46 -12.36
C THR A 328 -20.87 3.95 -13.44
N GLU A 329 -20.16 5.04 -13.19
CA GLU A 329 -19.13 5.55 -14.10
C GLU A 329 -17.95 4.58 -14.24
N LEU A 330 -17.53 3.93 -13.14
CA LEU A 330 -16.55 2.83 -13.19
C LEU A 330 -17.02 1.71 -14.13
N VAL A 331 -18.26 1.24 -14.00
CA VAL A 331 -18.82 0.20 -14.88
C VAL A 331 -18.87 0.68 -16.33
N GLU A 332 -19.34 1.91 -16.56
CA GLU A 332 -19.41 2.50 -17.91
C GLU A 332 -18.03 2.54 -18.59
N ARG A 333 -17.00 2.97 -17.86
CA ARG A 333 -15.61 3.00 -18.35
C ARG A 333 -15.16 1.62 -18.84
N TYR A 334 -15.45 0.55 -18.11
CA TYR A 334 -15.02 -0.81 -18.46
C TYR A 334 -15.88 -1.50 -19.51
N LYS A 335 -17.11 -1.04 -19.73
CA LYS A 335 -17.95 -1.52 -20.85
C LYS A 335 -17.51 -0.97 -22.21
N ASN A 336 -16.75 0.12 -22.20
CA ASN A 336 -16.29 0.82 -23.40
C ASN A 336 -14.84 0.46 -23.79
N LEU A 337 -14.17 -0.41 -23.02
CA LEU A 337 -12.86 -1.00 -23.32
C LEU A 337 -13.06 -2.33 -24.06
#